data_AF-A0A9R1X2V5-F1
#
_entry.id   AF-A0A9R1X2V5-F1
#
_cell.length_a   1.000
_cell.length_b   1.000
_cell.length_c   1.000
_cell.angle_alpha   90.00
_cell.angle_beta   90.00
_cell.angle_gamma   90.00
#
_symmetry.space_group_name_H-M   'P 1'
#
loop_
_entity.id
_entity.type
_entity.pdbx_description
1 polymer ?
#
loop_
_entity_poly.entity_id
_entity_poly.type
_entity_poly.pdbx_seq_one_letter_code
_entity_poly.pdbx_strand_id
1 'polypeptide(L)'
;MVLLNEEKVYPNLLKGREDDNMWYLGNGASNHMIGSKALFAELDEKVTGQVRFGDGSKVPIKEKGTILFDCKTGDKFVIPDVYYIPS
;
A
#
# COMPACT_ATOMS: atom_id res chain seq x y z
N MET A 1 21.13 -1.58 -20.68
CA MET A 1 21.02 -1.50 -19.20
C MET A 1 20.35 -0.18 -18.90
N VAL A 2 19.11 -0.19 -18.39
CA VAL A 2 18.41 1.05 -18.00
C VAL A 2 18.83 1.36 -16.57
N LEU A 3 19.46 2.50 -16.35
CA LEU A 3 19.78 3.00 -15.01
C LEU A 3 18.58 3.85 -14.56
N LEU A 4 17.83 3.37 -13.57
CA LEU A 4 16.77 4.15 -12.93
C LEU A 4 17.41 5.06 -11.89
N ASN A 5 17.40 6.37 -12.16
CA ASN A 5 17.75 7.38 -11.17
C ASN A 5 16.51 7.69 -10.34
N GLU A 6 16.33 6.96 -9.24
CA GLU A 6 15.21 7.19 -8.31
C GLU A 6 15.59 8.29 -7.32
N GLU A 7 15.16 9.52 -7.61
CA GLU A 7 15.22 10.58 -6.61
C GLU A 7 14.28 10.23 -5.45
N LYS A 8 14.80 10.22 -4.22
CA LYS A 8 13.97 10.06 -3.02
C LYS A 8 13.07 11.29 -2.87
N VAL A 9 11.83 11.17 -3.34
CA VAL A 9 10.81 12.19 -3.13
C VAL A 9 10.22 12.00 -1.73
N TYR A 10 10.41 13.00 -0.87
CA TYR A 10 9.68 13.10 0.39
C TYR A 10 8.45 13.96 0.13
N PRO A 11 7.23 13.38 0.06
CA PRO A 11 6.03 14.17 -0.12
C PRO A 11 5.94 15.19 1.01
N ASN A 12 5.62 16.45 0.68
CA ASN A 12 5.39 17.48 1.69
C ASN A 12 4.29 17.00 2.64
N LEU A 13 4.68 16.61 3.86
CA LEU A 13 3.75 16.21 4.91
C LEU A 13 2.85 17.40 5.23
N LEU A 14 1.65 17.41 4.65
CA LEU A 14 0.58 18.23 5.15
C LEU A 14 0.32 17.77 6.59
N LYS A 15 0.73 18.57 7.58
CA LYS A 15 0.44 18.33 9.00
C LYS A 15 -1.07 18.35 9.22
N GLY A 16 -1.71 17.20 9.01
CA GLY A 16 -3.14 16.98 9.19
C GLY A 16 -3.37 15.58 9.74
N ARG A 17 -3.57 15.53 11.06
CA ARG A 17 -4.07 14.44 11.92
C ARG A 17 -3.74 12.99 11.54
N GLU A 18 -2.96 12.39 12.44
CA GLU A 18 -2.77 10.96 12.72
C GLU A 18 -2.16 10.12 11.59
N ASP A 19 -1.19 9.28 11.98
CA ASP A 19 -0.26 8.53 11.12
C ASP A 19 -0.93 7.52 10.16
N ASP A 20 -2.26 7.38 10.20
CA ASP A 20 -3.06 6.41 9.45
C ASP A 20 -3.30 6.77 7.97
N ASN A 21 -2.95 7.99 7.54
CA ASN A 21 -3.22 8.48 6.19
C ASN A 21 -1.96 8.69 5.32
N MET A 22 -0.80 8.18 5.76
CA MET A 22 0.43 8.28 4.97
C MET A 22 0.55 7.16 3.95
N TRP A 23 0.74 7.54 2.69
CA TRP A 23 0.96 6.62 1.57
C TRP A 23 2.35 6.83 0.99
N TYR A 24 3.03 5.72 0.72
CA TYR A 24 4.36 5.72 0.11
C TYR A 24 4.29 5.15 -1.30
N LEU A 25 4.83 5.88 -2.28
CA LEU A 25 4.98 5.38 -3.64
C LEU A 25 6.37 4.76 -3.80
N GLY A 26 6.42 3.45 -4.00
CA GLY A 26 7.66 2.73 -4.31
C GLY A 26 7.52 2.05 -5.67
N ASN A 27 8.28 2.49 -6.67
CA ASN A 27 8.31 1.87 -8.00
C ASN A 27 9.02 0.49 -8.00
N GLY A 28 9.82 0.20 -6.98
CA GLY A 28 10.41 -1.13 -6.74
C GLY A 28 9.46 -2.13 -6.07
N ALA A 29 8.25 -1.73 -5.67
CA ALA A 29 7.27 -2.62 -5.08
C ALA A 29 6.46 -3.35 -6.16
N SER A 30 6.36 -4.67 -6.08
CA SER A 30 5.57 -5.49 -7.02
C SER A 30 4.07 -5.48 -6.72
N ASN A 31 3.67 -5.07 -5.51
CA ASN A 31 2.29 -5.11 -5.03
C ASN A 31 1.98 -3.91 -4.13
N HIS A 32 0.71 -3.53 -4.10
CA HIS A 32 0.19 -2.57 -3.12
C HIS A 32 0.04 -3.25 -1.76
N MET A 33 0.43 -2.55 -0.69
CA MET A 33 0.44 -3.09 0.68
C MET A 33 -0.09 -2.04 1.65
N ILE A 34 -0.81 -2.47 2.68
CA ILE A 34 -1.36 -1.57 3.70
C ILE A 34 -1.41 -2.21 5.09
N GLY A 35 -1.22 -1.38 6.12
CA GLY A 35 -1.20 -1.80 7.53
C GLY A 35 -2.53 -1.67 8.27
N SER A 36 -3.54 -1.03 7.68
CA SER A 36 -4.86 -0.83 8.31
C SER A 36 -5.96 -1.58 7.57
N LYS A 37 -6.60 -2.52 8.29
CA LYS A 37 -7.73 -3.32 7.77
C LYS A 37 -8.97 -2.47 7.48
N ALA A 38 -9.13 -1.33 8.18
CA ALA A 38 -10.28 -0.43 8.06
C ALA A 38 -10.38 0.30 6.70
N LEU A 39 -9.29 0.32 5.92
CA LEU A 39 -9.25 0.99 4.63
C LEU A 39 -9.73 0.12 3.46
N PHE A 40 -9.97 -1.17 3.70
CA PHE A 40 -10.50 -2.05 2.67
C PHE A 40 -12.02 -1.96 2.60
N ALA A 41 -12.53 -1.92 1.37
CA ALA A 41 -13.96 -2.10 1.12
C ALA A 41 -14.36 -3.58 1.10
N GLU A 42 -13.45 -4.44 0.64
CA GLU A 42 -13.62 -5.89 0.57
C GLU A 42 -12.30 -6.57 0.94
N LEU A 43 -12.40 -7.68 1.68
CA LEU A 43 -11.27 -8.49 2.12
C LEU A 43 -11.56 -9.98 1.94
N ASP A 44 -10.59 -10.69 1.37
CA ASP A 44 -10.54 -12.14 1.34
C ASP A 44 -9.51 -12.63 2.36
N GLU A 45 -10.02 -13.12 3.50
CA GLU A 45 -9.22 -13.65 4.60
C GLU A 45 -8.60 -15.03 4.30
N LYS A 46 -8.99 -15.67 3.17
CA LYS A 46 -8.43 -16.96 2.77
C LYS A 46 -7.10 -16.79 2.05
N VAL A 47 -6.83 -15.61 1.51
CA VAL A 47 -5.57 -15.32 0.82
C VAL A 47 -4.49 -15.00 1.86
N THR A 48 -3.53 -15.91 1.96
CA THR A 48 -2.36 -15.77 2.83
C THR A 48 -1.08 -15.97 2.04
N GLY A 49 0.06 -15.53 2.57
CA GLY A 49 1.34 -15.69 1.90
C GLY A 49 2.48 -14.98 2.63
N GLN A 50 3.57 -14.72 1.91
CA GLN A 50 4.68 -13.90 2.39
C GLN A 50 5.12 -12.92 1.32
N VAL A 51 5.46 -11.70 1.72
CA VAL A 51 6.19 -10.76 0.87
C VAL A 51 7.66 -10.72 1.31
N ARG A 52 8.57 -10.55 0.35
CA ARG A 52 10.00 -10.38 0.59
C ARG A 52 10.38 -8.92 0.30
N PHE A 53 11.01 -8.26 1.25
CA PHE A 53 11.51 -6.90 1.07
C PHE A 53 12.88 -6.87 0.39
N GLY A 54 13.33 -5.66 0.01
CA GLY A 54 14.61 -5.45 -0.66
C GLY A 54 15.82 -5.85 0.18
N ASP A 55 15.69 -5.89 1.51
CA ASP A 55 16.72 -6.38 2.44
C ASP A 55 16.71 -7.91 2.61
N GLY A 56 15.81 -8.63 1.92
CA GLY A 56 15.65 -10.08 2.01
C GLY A 56 14.77 -10.55 3.16
N SER A 57 14.34 -9.66 4.07
CA SER A 57 13.39 -9.99 5.12
C SER A 57 12.04 -10.41 4.52
N LYS A 58 11.30 -11.25 5.25
CA LYS A 58 9.99 -11.74 4.83
C LYS A 58 8.96 -11.49 5.91
N VAL A 59 7.79 -11.01 5.51
CA VAL A 59 6.64 -10.81 6.42
C VAL A 59 5.40 -11.51 5.87
N PRO A 60 4.53 -12.03 6.76
CA PRO A 60 3.30 -12.67 6.34
C PRO A 60 2.31 -11.66 5.74
N ILE A 61 1.68 -12.06 4.65
CA ILE A 61 0.45 -11.43 4.15
C ILE A 61 -0.69 -12.11 4.90
N LYS A 62 -1.50 -11.33 5.63
CA LYS A 62 -2.65 -11.88 6.35
C LYS A 62 -3.85 -12.06 5.45
N GLU A 63 -4.12 -11.08 4.60
CA GLU A 63 -5.34 -11.00 3.79
C GLU A 63 -5.05 -10.22 2.50
N LYS A 64 -5.94 -10.36 1.52
CA LYS A 64 -5.89 -9.59 0.27
C LYS A 64 -7.24 -8.96 0.01
N GLY A 65 -7.28 -7.74 -0.50
CA GLY A 65 -8.54 -7.06 -0.72
C GLY A 65 -8.46 -5.89 -1.69
N THR A 66 -9.55 -5.13 -1.70
CA THR A 66 -9.75 -3.96 -2.57
C THR A 66 -9.94 -2.72 -1.71
N ILE A 67 -9.25 -1.63 -2.09
CA ILE A 67 -9.39 -0.32 -1.47
C ILE A 67 -10.14 0.61 -2.43
N LEU A 68 -11.03 1.43 -1.86
CA LEU A 68 -11.74 2.48 -2.58
C LEU A 68 -11.40 3.85 -1.99
N PHE A 69 -11.05 4.78 -2.86
CA PHE A 69 -10.85 6.18 -2.53
C PHE A 69 -11.92 7.03 -3.16
N ASP A 70 -12.40 8.01 -2.40
CA ASP A 70 -13.11 9.14 -2.99
C ASP A 70 -12.07 10.16 -3.47
N CYS A 71 -12.04 10.41 -4.77
CA CYS A 71 -11.21 11.44 -5.37
C CYS A 71 -11.78 12.82 -5.08
N LYS A 72 -10.92 13.84 -5.09
CA LYS A 72 -11.34 15.24 -4.94
C LYS A 72 -12.31 15.70 -6.05
N THR A 73 -12.32 15.00 -7.18
CA THR A 73 -13.24 15.25 -8.31
C THR A 73 -14.64 14.67 -8.08
N GLY A 74 -14.85 13.89 -7.01
CA GLY A 74 -16.10 13.18 -6.73
C GLY A 74 -16.16 11.77 -7.32
N ASP A 75 -15.17 11.40 -8.15
CA ASP A 75 -15.05 10.04 -8.68
C ASP A 75 -14.52 9.08 -7.62
N LYS A 76 -14.73 7.78 -7.83
CA LYS A 76 -14.12 6.73 -7.01
C LYS A 76 -12.93 6.11 -7.72
N PHE A 77 -11.83 5.95 -7.00
CA PHE A 77 -10.66 5.23 -7.47
C PHE A 77 -10.54 3.90 -6.74
N VAL A 78 -10.37 2.83 -7.51
CA VAL A 78 -10.32 1.45 -7.00
C VAL A 78 -8.90 0.93 -7.14
N ILE A 79 -8.34 0.42 -6.05
CA ILE A 79 -7.08 -0.33 -6.07
C ILE A 79 -7.39 -1.77 -5.68
N PRO A 80 -7.44 -2.69 -6.66
CA PRO A 80 -7.58 -4.11 -6.36
C PRO A 80 -6.24 -4.71 -5.89
N ASP A 81 -6.30 -5.96 -5.44
CA ASP A 81 -5.12 -6.77 -5.16
C ASP A 81 -4.15 -6.19 -4.12
N VAL A 82 -4.68 -5.48 -3.12
CA VAL A 82 -3.90 -4.90 -2.03
C VAL A 82 -3.70 -5.93 -0.92
N TYR A 83 -2.45 -6.09 -0.47
CA TYR A 83 -2.12 -6.97 0.64
C TYR A 83 -2.27 -6.27 1.99
N TYR A 84 -2.95 -6.93 2.93
CA TYR A 84 -2.95 -6.54 4.32
C TYR A 84 -1.72 -7.12 5.03
N ILE A 85 -0.84 -6.22 5.49
CA ILE A 85 0.38 -6.54 6.24
C ILE A 85 0.32 -5.75 7.54
N PRO A 86 -0.08 -6.36 8.66
CA PRO A 86 -0.17 -5.65 9.93
C PRO A 86 1.20 -5.10 10.35
N SER A 87 1.19 -3.87 10.85
CA SER A 87 2.32 -3.25 11.55
C SER A 87 2.69 -4.01 12.81
#